data_AF-T0RL70-F1
#
_entry.id   AF-T0RL70-F1
#
_cell.length_a   1.000
_cell.length_b   1.000
_cell.length_c   1.000
_cell.angle_alpha   90.00
_cell.angle_beta   90.00
_cell.angle_gamma   90.00
#
_symmetry.space_group_name_H-M   'P 1'
#
loop_
_entity.id
_entity.type
_entity.pdbx_description
1 polymer ?
#
loop_
_entity_poly.entity_id
_entity_poly.type
_entity_poly.pdbx_seq_one_letter_code
_entity_poly.pdbx_strand_id
1 'polypeptide(L)'
;MKALTILIALLSLNTMAKSPCIDKDLKEVGFKYRKASQFLKDAKNMKEWLSVDAPNFVEDMDSPVWSAPYGGYVFVESFDYLPTPQLEMFGDILIISDHFNREEIVEVRWYKNGQKFISFDRNLQACATPLFPYADNALF
;
A
#
# COMPACT_ATOMS: atom_id res chain seq x y z
N MET A 1 -32.89 49.52 10.14
CA MET A 1 -32.21 48.43 10.87
C MET A 1 -33.19 47.29 11.09
N LYS A 2 -32.93 46.13 10.47
CA LYS A 2 -33.08 44.78 11.04
C LYS A 2 -32.82 43.79 9.90
N ALA A 3 -31.61 43.27 9.89
CA ALA A 3 -31.20 42.14 9.08
C ALA A 3 -32.05 40.92 9.45
N LEU A 4 -32.45 40.11 8.49
CA LEU A 4 -32.74 38.71 8.76
C LEU A 4 -32.03 37.85 7.71
N THR A 5 -31.17 37.03 8.26
CA THR A 5 -30.06 36.33 7.63
C THR A 5 -30.55 35.08 6.90
N ILE A 6 -29.89 34.81 5.79
CA ILE A 6 -30.04 33.70 4.86
C ILE A 6 -29.88 32.35 5.57
N LEU A 7 -30.77 31.39 5.30
CA LEU A 7 -30.55 29.97 5.62
C LEU A 7 -30.62 29.15 4.32
N ILE A 8 -29.55 29.21 3.54
CA ILE A 8 -29.29 28.22 2.50
C ILE A 8 -28.72 27.01 3.25
N ALA A 9 -29.59 26.05 3.55
CA ALA A 9 -29.16 24.74 3.99
C ALA A 9 -28.38 24.11 2.82
N LEU A 10 -27.05 24.15 2.94
CA LEU A 10 -26.12 23.34 2.18
C LEU A 10 -26.55 21.88 2.35
N LEU A 11 -27.32 21.35 1.41
CA LEU A 11 -27.27 19.93 1.08
C LEU A 11 -25.88 19.67 0.48
N SER A 12 -24.86 19.68 1.34
CA SER A 12 -23.64 18.94 1.07
C SER A 12 -24.04 17.48 1.07
N LEU A 13 -24.41 16.99 -0.12
CA LEU A 13 -24.32 15.59 -0.45
C LEU A 13 -23.02 15.08 0.16
N ASN A 14 -23.14 14.20 1.15
CA ASN A 14 -22.03 13.38 1.61
C ASN A 14 -21.68 12.43 0.46
N THR A 15 -21.16 12.97 -0.64
CA THR A 15 -20.18 12.24 -1.43
C THR A 15 -19.03 12.09 -0.46
N MET A 16 -19.01 10.98 0.30
CA MET A 16 -17.78 10.49 0.88
C MET A 16 -16.79 10.51 -0.28
N ALA A 17 -15.91 11.50 -0.29
CA ALA A 17 -14.91 11.62 -1.32
C ALA A 17 -14.14 10.32 -1.24
N LYS A 18 -14.37 9.42 -2.21
CA LYS A 18 -13.52 8.23 -2.34
C LYS A 18 -12.11 8.79 -2.42
N SER A 19 -11.30 8.47 -1.42
CA SER A 19 -9.93 8.97 -1.36
C SER A 19 -9.29 8.78 -2.74
N PRO A 20 -8.65 9.82 -3.30
CA PRO A 20 -8.11 9.73 -4.65
C PRO A 20 -7.11 8.57 -4.69
N CYS A 21 -7.35 7.62 -5.58
CA CYS A 21 -6.41 6.54 -5.84
C CYS A 21 -5.08 7.13 -6.31
N ILE A 22 -3.97 6.70 -5.70
CA ILE A 22 -2.63 7.17 -6.04
C ILE A 22 -1.99 6.35 -7.18
N ASP A 23 -2.79 5.58 -7.91
CA ASP A 23 -2.30 4.64 -8.93
C ASP A 23 -1.49 5.33 -10.03
N LYS A 24 -1.82 6.59 -10.32
CA LYS A 24 -1.07 7.41 -11.28
C LYS A 24 0.33 7.69 -10.73
N ASP A 25 0.42 8.19 -9.51
CA ASP A 25 1.67 8.58 -8.86
C ASP A 25 2.59 7.37 -8.67
N LEU A 26 2.03 6.21 -8.28
CA LEU A 26 2.79 4.96 -8.18
C LEU A 26 3.35 4.51 -9.55
N LYS A 27 2.60 4.67 -10.63
CA LYS A 27 3.11 4.37 -11.99
C LYS A 27 4.21 5.33 -12.41
N GLU A 28 4.10 6.61 -12.07
CA GLU A 28 5.12 7.63 -12.38
C GLU A 28 6.46 7.32 -11.70
N VAL A 29 6.44 6.71 -10.50
CA VAL A 29 7.66 6.25 -9.80
C VAL A 29 8.07 4.81 -10.12
N GLY A 30 7.45 4.21 -11.16
CA GLY A 30 7.89 2.97 -11.78
C GLY A 30 7.17 1.68 -11.36
N PHE A 31 6.08 1.75 -10.58
CA PHE A 31 5.32 0.54 -10.22
C PHE A 31 4.57 -0.07 -11.42
N LYS A 32 4.72 -1.39 -11.59
CA LYS A 32 3.92 -2.20 -12.51
C LYS A 32 2.83 -2.96 -11.78
N TYR A 33 1.60 -2.69 -12.18
CA TYR A 33 0.41 -3.35 -11.64
C TYR A 33 0.24 -4.74 -12.23
N ARG A 34 0.09 -5.73 -11.36
CA ARG A 34 -0.21 -7.10 -11.75
C ARG A 34 -1.70 -7.26 -12.06
N LYS A 35 -2.03 -8.32 -12.78
CA LYS A 35 -3.42 -8.68 -13.07
C LYS A 35 -4.09 -9.14 -11.78
N ALA A 36 -5.36 -8.77 -11.57
CA ALA A 36 -6.13 -9.17 -10.40
C ALA A 36 -6.14 -10.69 -10.18
N SER A 37 -6.23 -11.46 -11.27
CA SER A 37 -6.20 -12.92 -11.24
C SER A 37 -4.88 -13.53 -10.73
N GLN A 38 -3.82 -12.74 -10.60
CA GLN A 38 -2.52 -13.18 -10.09
C GLN A 38 -2.34 -12.89 -8.59
N PHE A 39 -3.23 -12.10 -7.99
CA PHE A 39 -3.04 -11.61 -6.62
C PHE A 39 -2.73 -12.72 -5.61
N LEU A 40 -3.57 -13.76 -5.52
CA LEU A 40 -3.35 -14.87 -4.58
C LEU A 40 -2.00 -15.57 -4.79
N LYS A 41 -1.58 -15.70 -6.05
CA LYS A 41 -0.28 -16.28 -6.40
C LYS A 41 0.85 -15.35 -5.99
N ASP A 42 0.73 -14.06 -6.27
CA ASP A 42 1.75 -13.06 -5.94
C ASP A 42 1.92 -12.96 -4.42
N ALA A 43 0.83 -12.86 -3.65
CA ALA A 43 0.85 -12.82 -2.19
C ALA A 43 1.49 -14.07 -1.59
N LYS A 44 1.12 -15.26 -2.07
CA LYS A 44 1.76 -16.51 -1.65
C LYS A 44 3.26 -16.51 -1.95
N ASN A 45 3.66 -16.10 -3.16
CA ASN A 45 5.07 -16.09 -3.55
C ASN A 45 5.91 -15.14 -2.68
N MET A 46 5.34 -13.99 -2.25
CA MET A 46 6.07 -13.07 -1.37
C MET A 46 6.24 -13.64 0.03
N LYS A 47 5.19 -14.23 0.62
CA LYS A 47 5.31 -14.96 1.89
C LYS A 47 6.33 -16.11 1.80
N GLU A 48 6.30 -16.86 0.69
CA GLU A 48 7.24 -17.96 0.46
C GLU A 48 8.69 -17.46 0.30
N TRP A 49 8.89 -16.33 -0.40
CA TRP A 49 10.23 -15.74 -0.55
C TRP A 49 10.79 -15.27 0.80
N LEU A 50 9.99 -14.54 1.58
CA LEU A 50 10.37 -14.13 2.94
C LEU A 50 10.75 -15.33 3.82
N SER A 51 10.05 -16.45 3.69
CA SER A 51 10.34 -17.65 4.48
C SER A 51 11.57 -18.41 4.00
N VAL A 52 11.74 -18.59 2.69
CA VAL A 52 12.84 -19.38 2.11
C VAL A 52 14.17 -18.64 2.24
N ASP A 53 14.15 -17.32 2.13
CA ASP A 53 15.34 -16.46 2.12
C ASP A 53 15.41 -15.56 3.37
N ALA A 54 14.79 -16.00 4.47
CA ALA A 54 14.67 -15.25 5.72
C ALA A 54 15.99 -14.65 6.24
N PRO A 55 17.16 -15.32 6.17
CA PRO A 55 18.43 -14.75 6.63
C PRO A 55 18.88 -13.49 5.86
N ASN A 56 18.33 -13.27 4.66
CA ASN A 56 18.65 -12.13 3.81
C ASN A 56 17.60 -11.02 3.88
N PHE A 57 16.58 -11.16 4.72
CA PHE A 57 15.60 -10.12 4.96
C PHE A 57 15.75 -9.50 6.35
N VAL A 58 15.59 -8.19 6.42
CA VAL A 58 15.51 -7.42 7.67
C VAL A 58 14.16 -6.72 7.69
N GLU A 59 13.42 -6.89 8.79
CA GLU A 59 12.19 -6.16 9.03
C GLU A 59 12.51 -4.69 9.33
N ASP A 60 11.84 -3.80 8.61
CA ASP A 60 12.07 -2.36 8.66
C ASP A 60 10.88 -1.61 9.28
N MET A 61 9.66 -2.03 8.94
CA MET A 61 8.45 -1.44 9.50
C MET A 61 7.41 -2.50 9.82
N ASP A 62 6.78 -2.34 10.98
CA ASP A 62 5.63 -3.12 11.41
C ASP A 62 4.59 -2.22 12.10
N SER A 63 3.53 -1.81 11.38
CA SER A 63 2.64 -0.77 11.89
C SER A 63 1.21 -0.79 11.31
N PRO A 64 0.18 -0.48 12.11
CA PRO A 64 -1.17 -0.26 11.61
C PRO A 64 -1.28 1.11 10.91
N VAL A 65 -1.94 1.14 9.75
CA VAL A 65 -2.17 2.36 8.97
C VAL A 65 -3.63 2.44 8.52
N TRP A 66 -4.22 3.63 8.55
CA TRP A 66 -5.52 3.84 7.94
C TRP A 66 -5.42 3.81 6.40
N SER A 67 -6.14 2.89 5.75
CA SER A 67 -6.22 2.82 4.28
C SER A 67 -7.62 3.16 3.81
N ALA A 68 -7.74 4.33 3.17
CA ALA A 68 -9.02 4.75 2.61
C ALA A 68 -9.52 3.86 1.44
N PRO A 69 -8.66 3.33 0.54
CA PRO A 69 -9.08 2.35 -0.46
C PRO A 69 -9.61 1.03 0.12
N TYR A 70 -9.09 0.62 1.28
CA TYR A 70 -9.59 -0.54 2.02
C TYR A 70 -10.82 -0.21 2.87
N GLY A 71 -10.98 1.04 3.28
CA GLY A 71 -12.09 1.51 4.12
C GLY A 71 -11.91 1.24 5.62
N GLY A 72 -10.66 0.96 6.05
CA GLY A 72 -10.35 0.57 7.42
C GLY A 72 -8.87 0.67 7.74
N TYR A 73 -8.51 0.22 8.95
CA TYR A 73 -7.11 0.01 9.30
C TYR A 73 -6.61 -1.25 8.60
N VAL A 74 -5.46 -1.11 7.94
CA VAL A 74 -4.63 -2.20 7.46
C VAL A 74 -3.40 -2.29 8.34
N PHE A 75 -2.71 -3.41 8.24
CA PHE A 75 -1.44 -3.64 8.88
C PHE A 75 -0.36 -3.76 7.82
N VAL A 76 0.77 -3.08 8.02
CA VAL A 76 1.82 -2.95 7.00
C VAL A 76 3.13 -3.48 7.57
N GLU A 77 3.66 -4.48 6.89
CA GLU A 77 4.97 -5.06 7.14
C GLU A 77 5.89 -4.71 5.96
N SER A 78 7.09 -4.20 6.25
CA SER A 78 8.12 -3.82 5.29
C SER A 78 9.39 -4.62 5.58
N PHE A 79 9.97 -5.21 4.52
CA PHE A 79 11.17 -6.03 4.62
C PHE A 79 12.20 -5.60 3.58
N ASP A 80 13.41 -5.31 4.03
CA ASP A 80 14.57 -5.01 3.18
C ASP A 80 15.34 -6.28 2.84
N TYR A 81 15.70 -6.43 1.57
CA TYR A 81 16.49 -7.56 1.08
C TYR A 81 17.97 -7.14 1.04
N LEU A 82 18.79 -7.71 1.92
CA LEU A 82 20.20 -7.34 2.07
C LEU A 82 21.02 -7.34 0.76
N PRO A 83 20.76 -8.24 -0.21
CA PRO A 83 21.46 -8.22 -1.50
C PRO A 83 21.01 -7.13 -2.49
N THR A 84 19.87 -6.46 -2.27
CA THR A 84 19.40 -5.37 -3.14
C THR A 84 20.32 -4.14 -2.97
N PRO A 85 20.80 -3.53 -4.07
CA PRO A 85 21.52 -2.26 -4.02
C PRO A 85 20.71 -1.17 -3.30
N GLN A 86 21.42 -0.35 -2.53
CA GLN A 86 20.84 0.83 -1.88
C GLN A 86 20.12 1.71 -2.92
N LEU A 87 18.94 2.24 -2.56
CA LEU A 87 18.09 3.15 -3.35
C LEU A 87 17.17 2.50 -4.41
N GLU A 88 17.07 1.17 -4.49
CA GLU A 88 16.18 0.52 -5.49
C GLU A 88 14.71 0.43 -5.03
N MET A 89 14.47 0.15 -3.75
CA MET A 89 13.19 0.28 -3.05
C MET A 89 13.41 0.21 -1.52
N PHE A 90 12.68 0.99 -0.72
CA PHE A 90 12.64 0.84 0.74
C PHE A 90 11.53 -0.15 1.07
N GLY A 91 11.85 -1.23 1.79
CA GLY A 91 11.01 -2.42 1.87
C GLY A 91 10.94 -3.14 0.54
N ASP A 92 11.98 -3.89 0.15
CA ASP A 92 11.98 -4.79 -1.01
C ASP A 92 10.73 -5.66 -1.14
N ILE A 93 10.08 -5.95 -0.01
CA ILE A 93 8.73 -6.50 0.06
C ILE A 93 7.91 -5.69 1.05
N LEU A 94 6.73 -5.24 0.62
CA LEU A 94 5.67 -4.76 1.51
C LEU A 94 4.53 -5.77 1.49
N ILE A 95 4.11 -6.21 2.68
CA ILE A 95 2.90 -6.99 2.89
C ILE A 95 1.90 -6.10 3.61
N ILE A 96 0.71 -5.95 3.03
CA ILE A 96 -0.39 -5.19 3.61
C ILE A 96 -1.54 -6.16 3.85
N SER A 97 -1.94 -6.31 5.10
CA SER A 97 -3.02 -7.20 5.54
C SER A 97 -4.14 -6.45 6.23
N ASP A 98 -5.26 -7.13 6.47
CA ASP A 98 -6.25 -6.63 7.42
C ASP A 98 -5.62 -6.43 8.81
N HIS A 99 -6.08 -5.42 9.54
CA HIS A 99 -5.55 -5.10 10.88
C HIS A 99 -5.91 -6.14 11.94
N PHE A 100 -7.10 -6.74 11.85
CA PHE A 100 -7.58 -7.72 12.82
C PHE A 100 -7.29 -9.16 12.39
N ASN A 101 -7.07 -9.39 11.10
CA ASN A 101 -6.72 -10.68 10.53
C ASN A 101 -5.49 -10.57 9.62
N ARG A 102 -4.28 -10.70 10.18
CA ARG A 102 -3.02 -10.63 9.42
C ARG A 102 -2.83 -11.71 8.35
N GLU A 103 -3.66 -12.77 8.36
CA GLU A 103 -3.66 -13.78 7.30
C GLU A 103 -4.42 -13.32 6.04
N GLU A 104 -5.34 -12.36 6.17
CA GLU A 104 -6.02 -11.75 5.05
C GLU A 104 -5.13 -10.67 4.43
N ILE A 105 -4.33 -11.08 3.47
CA ILE A 105 -3.49 -10.15 2.70
C ILE A 105 -4.38 -9.35 1.75
N VAL A 106 -4.25 -8.04 1.81
CA VAL A 106 -4.99 -7.06 1.01
C VAL A 106 -4.15 -6.65 -0.20
N GLU A 107 -2.85 -6.45 0.00
CA GLU A 107 -1.94 -5.95 -1.02
C GLU A 107 -0.51 -6.42 -0.74
N VAL A 108 0.24 -6.65 -1.82
CA VAL A 108 1.67 -6.87 -1.77
C VAL A 108 2.37 -5.98 -2.77
N ARG A 109 3.54 -5.49 -2.39
CA ARG A 109 4.47 -4.80 -3.27
C ARG A 109 5.82 -5.43 -3.14
N TRP A 110 6.56 -5.45 -4.23
CA TRP A 110 7.91 -5.96 -4.18
C TRP A 110 8.77 -5.42 -5.31
N TYR A 111 10.06 -5.56 -5.13
CA TYR A 111 11.07 -5.22 -6.10
C TYR A 111 11.74 -6.49 -6.60
N LYS A 112 11.95 -6.56 -7.92
CA LYS A 112 12.67 -7.68 -8.53
C LYS A 112 13.30 -7.23 -9.84
N ASN A 113 14.61 -7.38 -9.95
CA ASN A 113 15.38 -7.16 -11.17
C ASN A 113 15.13 -5.79 -11.83
N GLY A 114 15.31 -4.68 -11.11
CA GLY A 114 15.08 -3.33 -11.68
C GLY A 114 13.62 -2.88 -11.68
N GLN A 115 12.68 -3.70 -11.21
CA GLN A 115 11.26 -3.46 -11.40
C GLN A 115 10.47 -3.53 -10.08
N LYS A 116 9.72 -2.47 -9.81
CA LYS A 116 8.72 -2.40 -8.74
C LYS A 116 7.39 -2.99 -9.20
N PHE A 117 6.77 -3.83 -8.39
CA PHE A 117 5.49 -4.46 -8.67
C PHE A 117 4.49 -4.19 -7.56
N ILE A 118 3.21 -4.19 -7.93
CA ILE A 118 2.10 -4.09 -7.00
C ILE A 118 1.00 -5.06 -7.42
N SER A 119 0.45 -5.79 -6.45
CA SER A 119 -0.65 -6.72 -6.62
C SER A 119 -1.58 -6.61 -5.41
N PHE A 120 -2.88 -6.49 -5.63
CA PHE A 120 -3.86 -6.36 -4.54
C PHE A 120 -5.16 -7.06 -4.85
N ASP A 121 -5.90 -7.39 -3.79
CA ASP A 121 -7.23 -7.96 -3.90
C ASP A 121 -8.23 -6.89 -4.34
N ARG A 122 -8.75 -7.04 -5.57
CA ARG A 122 -9.75 -6.12 -6.11
C ARG A 122 -11.14 -6.30 -5.51
N ASN A 123 -11.37 -7.36 -4.74
CA ASN A 123 -12.59 -7.53 -3.96
C ASN A 123 -12.55 -6.74 -2.65
N LEU A 124 -11.36 -6.49 -2.11
CA LEU A 124 -11.17 -5.79 -0.85
C LEU A 124 -10.89 -4.29 -1.05
N GLN A 125 -10.19 -3.91 -2.12
CA GLN A 125 -9.91 -2.50 -2.41
C GLN A 125 -9.91 -2.19 -3.92
N ALA A 126 -10.37 -0.99 -4.29
CA ALA A 126 -10.48 -0.60 -5.69
C ALA A 126 -9.14 -0.21 -6.33
N CYS A 127 -8.19 0.26 -5.52
CA CYS A 127 -6.88 0.74 -5.93
C CYS A 127 -5.85 0.53 -4.82
N ALA A 128 -4.59 0.83 -5.12
CA ALA A 128 -3.49 0.68 -4.18
C ALA A 128 -3.69 1.51 -2.91
N THR A 129 -3.29 0.97 -1.77
CA THR A 129 -3.21 1.69 -0.51
C THR A 129 -2.29 2.92 -0.69
N PRO A 130 -2.65 4.12 -0.17
CA PRO A 130 -1.91 5.36 -0.42
C PRO A 130 -0.64 5.48 0.45
N LEU A 131 0.13 4.41 0.49
CA LEU A 131 1.45 4.35 1.09
C LEU A 131 2.47 4.53 -0.02
N PHE A 132 3.35 5.51 0.10
CA PHE A 132 4.60 5.45 -0.63
C PHE A 132 5.61 4.76 0.29
N PRO A 133 6.52 3.92 -0.23
CA PRO A 133 7.76 3.68 0.52
C PRO A 133 8.44 5.06 0.64
N TYR A 134 8.34 5.68 1.82
CA TYR A 134 8.93 6.99 2.08
C TYR A 134 10.44 6.87 1.89
N ALA A 135 11.03 7.76 1.10
CA ALA A 135 12.48 7.94 1.05
C ALA A 135 12.78 9.43 1.06
N ASP A 136 13.05 9.96 2.25
CA ASP A 136 14.21 10.82 2.42
C ASP A 136 15.25 9.95 3.14
N ASN A 137 16.42 9.77 2.53
CA ASN A 137 17.54 9.06 3.14
C ASN A 137 17.81 9.62 4.54
N ALA A 138 17.74 8.77 5.57
CA ALA A 138 18.14 9.13 6.93
C ALA A 138 19.10 8.11 7.54
N LEU A 139 20.07 7.64 6.76
CA LEU A 139 21.35 7.15 7.30
C LEU A 139 22.49 7.63 6.39
N PHE A 140 22.57 8.95 6.21
CA PHE A 140 23.74 9.87 6.26
C PHE A 140 23.30 11.25 5.79
#